data_AF-A0A2V8GJE5-F1
#
_entry.id   AF-A0A2V8GJE5-F1
#
_cell.length_a   1.000
_cell.length_b   1.000
_cell.length_c   1.000
_cell.angle_alpha   90.00
_cell.angle_beta   90.00
_cell.angle_gamma   90.00
#
_symmetry.space_group_name_H-M   'P 1'
#
loop_
_entity.id
_entity.type
_entity.pdbx_description
1 polymer ?
#
loop_
_entity_poly.entity_id
_entity_poly.type
_entity_poly.pdbx_seq_one_letter_code
_entity_poly.pdbx_strand_id
1 'polypeptide(L)' 'MSDPCPRCGSQNIHHSRLRTLLERARWRLTGRVPYRCHDCEWRGWRTETAAVAGDMIRRIHRDLTDAELERLDPKHRS' A
#
# COMPACT_ATOMS: atom_id res chain seq x y z
N MET A 1 2.46 -0.67 -16.82
CA MET A 1 1.54 0.33 -17.40
C MET A 1 0.18 0.17 -16.73
N SER A 2 -0.40 1.26 -16.24
CA SER A 2 -1.72 1.24 -15.60
C SER A 2 -2.82 1.29 -16.67
N ASP A 3 -3.81 0.39 -16.62
CA ASP A 3 -4.90 0.39 -17.62
C ASP A 3 -5.72 1.71 -17.57
N PRO A 4 -6.30 2.17 -18.70
CA PRO A 4 -7.18 3.34 -18.73
C PRO A 4 -8.47 3.13 -17.94
N CYS A 5 -9.21 4.21 -17.71
CA CYS A 5 -10.39 4.18 -16.86
C CYS A 5 -11.51 3.41 -17.56
N PRO A 6 -12.11 2.38 -16.95
CA PRO A 6 -13.14 1.58 -17.62
C PRO A 6 -14.44 2.36 -17.83
N ARG A 7 -14.63 3.51 -17.15
CA ARG A 7 -15.83 4.33 -17.26
C ARG A 7 -15.73 5.43 -18.32
N CYS A 8 -14.56 6.04 -18.49
CA CYS A 8 -14.40 7.20 -19.38
C CYS A 8 -13.21 7.11 -20.35
N GLY A 9 -12.41 6.04 -20.29
CA GLY A 9 -11.20 5.89 -21.11
C GLY A 9 -10.01 6.77 -20.71
N SER A 10 -10.16 7.68 -19.74
CA SER A 10 -9.06 8.55 -19.31
C SER A 10 -7.88 7.75 -18.71
N GLN A 11 -6.67 8.24 -18.96
CA GLN A 11 -5.42 7.74 -18.37
C GLN A 11 -5.13 8.35 -16.98
N ASN A 12 -5.92 9.34 -16.55
CA ASN A 12 -5.73 10.07 -15.29
C ASN A 12 -6.26 9.27 -14.08
N ILE A 13 -5.72 8.08 -13.87
CA ILE A 13 -6.06 7.20 -12.76
C ILE A 13 -4.93 7.16 -11.74
N HIS A 14 -5.27 7.43 -10.48
CA HIS A 14 -4.33 7.50 -9.37
C HIS A 14 -4.69 6.52 -8.27
N HIS A 15 -3.68 6.13 -7.48
CA HIS A 15 -3.87 5.31 -6.29
C HIS A 15 -4.69 6.10 -5.27
N SER A 16 -5.74 5.46 -4.78
CA SER A 16 -6.57 6.02 -3.71
C SER A 16 -6.15 5.43 -2.38
N ARG A 17 -6.28 6.23 -1.31
CA ARG A 17 -5.98 5.76 0.04
C ARG A 17 -7.06 4.79 0.51
N LEU A 18 -6.65 3.73 1.20
CA LEU A 18 -7.53 2.85 1.97
C LEU A 18 -8.12 3.67 3.13
N ARG A 19 -9.43 3.94 3.12
CA ARG A 19 -10.05 4.82 4.12
C ARG A 19 -10.60 4.03 5.31
N THR A 20 -11.06 2.80 5.09
CA THR A 20 -11.73 2.01 6.13
C THR A 20 -10.96 0.73 6.50
N LEU A 21 -11.32 0.15 7.65
CA LEU A 21 -10.76 -1.12 8.11
C LEU A 21 -11.14 -2.27 7.17
N LEU A 22 -12.35 -2.26 6.62
CA LEU A 22 -12.80 -3.24 5.62
C LEU A 22 -11.92 -3.19 4.36
N GLU A 23 -11.59 -1.99 3.90
CA GLU A 23 -10.71 -1.81 2.75
C GLU A 23 -9.30 -2.34 3.03
N ARG A 24 -8.76 -2.09 4.24
CA ARG A 24 -7.48 -2.64 4.67
C ARG A 24 -7.50 -4.16 4.74
N ALA A 25 -8.56 -4.75 5.30
CA ALA A 25 -8.72 -6.20 5.36
C ALA A 25 -8.78 -6.81 3.94
N ARG A 26 -9.57 -6.22 3.05
CA ARG A 26 -9.67 -6.64 1.64
C ARG A 26 -8.33 -6.55 0.93
N TRP A 27 -7.57 -5.47 1.12
CA TRP A 27 -6.24 -5.34 0.54
C TRP A 27 -5.28 -6.41 1.07
N ARG A 28 -5.27 -6.68 2.38
CA ARG A 28 -4.44 -7.75 2.96
C ARG A 28 -4.78 -9.14 2.40
N LEU A 29 -6.06 -9.41 2.15
CA LEU A 29 -6.51 -10.70 1.62
C LEU A 29 -6.30 -10.84 0.12
N THR A 30 -6.45 -9.76 -0.64
CA THR A 30 -6.52 -9.82 -2.12
C THR A 30 -5.35 -9.16 -2.84
N GLY A 31 -4.52 -8.39 -2.14
CA GLY A 31 -3.46 -7.57 -2.74
C GLY A 31 -3.96 -6.46 -3.66
N ARG A 32 -5.28 -6.25 -3.76
CA ARG A 32 -5.87 -5.22 -4.60
C ARG A 32 -5.93 -3.90 -3.84
N VAL A 33 -5.69 -2.79 -4.54
CA VAL A 33 -5.81 -1.44 -3.97
C VAL A 33 -6.88 -0.65 -4.71
N PRO A 34 -7.51 0.33 -4.05
CA PRO A 34 -8.45 1.21 -4.72
C PRO A 34 -7.71 2.24 -5.58
N TYR A 35 -8.22 2.47 -6.78
CA TYR A 35 -7.81 3.53 -7.70
C TYR A 35 -8.97 4.48 -7.92
N ARG A 36 -8.66 5.75 -8.22
CA ARG A 36 -9.63 6.78 -8.58
C ARG A 36 -9.25 7.44 -9.90
N CYS A 37 -10.21 7.56 -10.81
CA CYS A 37 -10.10 8.43 -11.98
C CYS A 37 -10.39 9.87 -11.57
N HIS A 38 -9.53 10.82 -11.95
CA HIS A 38 -9.74 12.23 -11.62
C HIS A 38 -10.71 12.94 -12.56
N ASP A 39 -10.94 12.43 -13.78
CA ASP A 39 -11.86 13.06 -14.74
C ASP A 39 -13.33 12.69 -14.51
N CYS A 40 -13.61 11.43 -14.20
CA CYS A 40 -14.99 10.93 -14.05
C CYS A 40 -15.31 10.41 -12.63
N GLU A 41 -14.37 10.60 -11.71
CA GLU A 41 -14.47 10.21 -10.29
C GLU A 41 -14.71 8.73 -10.03
N TRP A 42 -14.59 7.88 -11.06
CA TRP A 42 -14.71 6.43 -10.92
C TRP A 42 -13.73 5.91 -9.86
N ARG A 43 -14.22 5.06 -8.97
CA ARG A 43 -13.41 4.39 -7.95
C ARG A 43 -13.58 2.88 -8.06
N GLY A 44 -12.48 2.15 -8.15
CA GLY A 44 -12.50 0.70 -8.28
C GLY A 44 -11.23 0.05 -7.77
N TRP A 45 -11.26 -1.27 -7.62
CA TRP A 45 -10.13 -2.04 -7.09
C TRP A 45 -9.32 -2.65 -8.23
N ARG A 46 -8.00 -2.49 -8.18
CA ARG A 46 -7.09 -3.11 -9.13
C ARG A 46 -5.99 -3.86 -8.41
N THR A 47 -5.50 -4.92 -9.05
CA THR A 47 -4.38 -5.69 -8.52
C THR A 47 -3.12 -4.88 -8.71
N GLU A 48 -2.46 -4.55 -7.61
CA GLU A 48 -1.16 -3.89 -7.65
C GLU A 48 -0.15 -4.80 -6.98
N THR A 49 0.63 -5.50 -7.81
CA THR A 49 1.74 -6.33 -7.34
C THR A 49 2.78 -5.50 -6.57
N ALA A 50 2.98 -4.23 -6.94
CA ALA A 50 3.92 -3.32 -6.30
C ALA A 50 3.48 -2.84 -4.89
N ALA A 51 2.19 -2.68 -4.62
CA ALA A 51 1.72 -2.19 -3.32
C ALA A 51 1.97 -3.19 -2.18
N VAL A 52 1.79 -4.48 -2.45
CA VAL A 52 2.06 -5.53 -1.46
C VAL A 52 3.55 -5.57 -1.13
N ALA A 53 4.41 -5.49 -2.14
CA ALA A 53 5.85 -5.40 -1.94
C ALA A 53 6.24 -4.16 -1.13
N GLY A 54 5.64 -3.00 -1.42
CA GLY A 54 5.90 -1.75 -0.69
C GLY A 54 5.53 -1.82 0.80
N ASP A 55 4.42 -2.47 1.17
CA ASP A 55 4.07 -2.65 2.59
C ASP A 55 5.00 -3.62 3.31
N MET A 56 5.35 -4.72 2.64
CA MET A 56 6.30 -5.71 3.17
C MET A 56 7.66 -5.07 3.44
N ILE A 57 8.20 -4.31 2.49
CA ILE A 57 9.48 -3.60 2.64
C ILE A 57 9.44 -2.63 3.83
N ARG A 58 8.35 -1.88 4.01
CA ARG A 58 8.21 -0.96 5.16
C ARG A 58 8.19 -1.68 6.51
N ARG A 59 7.57 -2.87 6.58
CA ARG A 59 7.59 -3.67 7.81
C ARG A 59 8.98 -4.21 8.10
N ILE A 60 9.62 -4.83 7.11
CA ILE A 60 10.99 -5.34 7.24
C ILE A 60 11.94 -4.22 7.69
N HIS A 61 11.86 -3.03 7.08
CA HIS A 61 12.66 -1.89 7.48
C HIS A 61 12.45 -1.55 8.95
N ARG A 62 11.19 -1.48 9.41
CA ARG A 62 10.87 -1.17 10.81
C ARG A 62 11.46 -2.22 11.74
N ASP A 63 11.24 -3.50 11.45
CA ASP A 63 11.69 -4.61 12.29
C ASP A 63 13.22 -4.61 12.40
N LEU A 64 13.94 -4.31 11.30
CA LEU A 64 15.40 -4.14 11.34
C LEU A 64 15.82 -2.94 12.20
N THR A 65 15.17 -1.79 12.03
CA THR A 65 15.50 -0.58 12.81
C THR A 65 15.28 -0.80 14.30
N ASP A 66 14.18 -1.46 14.67
CA ASP A 66 13.86 -1.75 16.07
C ASP A 66 14.89 -2.72 16.67
N ALA A 67 15.30 -3.76 15.94
CA ALA A 67 16.33 -4.69 16.36
C ALA A 67 17.73 -4.04 16.48
N GLU A 68 18.07 -3.11 15.59
CA GLU A 68 19.31 -2.32 15.70
C GLU A 68 19.30 -1.41 16.93
N LEU A 69 18.16 -0.77 17.21
CA LEU A 69 18.00 0.09 18.38
C LEU A 69 18.17 -0.70 19.69
N GLU A 70 17.57 -1.90 19.78
CA GLU A 70 17.68 -2.78 20.95
C GLU A 70 19.13 -3.21 21.22
N ARG A 71 19.90 -3.52 20.16
CA ARG A 71 21.34 -3.86 20.29
C ARG A 71 22.19 -2.70 20.80
N LEU A 72 21.80 -1.47 20.50
CA LEU A 72 22.53 -0.27 20.90
C LEU A 72 22.11 0.23 22.29
N ASP A 73 21.05 -0.32 22.89
CA ASP A 73 20.61 0.09 24.22
C ASP A 73 21.68 -0.26 25.27
N PRO A 74 22.20 0.73 26.01
CA PRO A 74 23.25 0.52 27.01
C PRO A 74 22.84 -0.44 28.14
N LYS A 75 21.55 -0.73 28.32
CA LYS A 75 21.05 -1.73 29.28
C LYS A 75 21.43 -3.17 28.93
N HIS A 76 21.82 -3.44 27.69
CA HIS A 76 22.30 -4.77 27.25
C HIS A 76 23.83 -4.92 27.30
N ARG A 77 24.57 -3.89 27.72
CA ARG A 77 26.03 -3.92 27.88
C ARG A 77 26.37 -4.09 29.36
N SER A 78 26.29 -5.31 29.87
CA SER A 78 26.78 -5.73 31.21
C SER A 78 27.48 -7.07 31.10
#